data_AF-A0A090L1I2-F1
#
_entry.id   AF-A0A090L1I2-F1
#
_cell.length_a   1.000
_cell.length_b   1.000
_cell.length_c   1.000
_cell.angle_alpha   90.00
_cell.angle_beta   90.00
_cell.angle_gamma   90.00
#
_symmetry.space_group_name_H-M   'P 1'
#
loop_
_entity.id
_entity.type
_entity.pdbx_description
1 polymer ?
#
loop_
_entity_poly.entity_id
_entity_poly.type
_entity_poly.pdbx_seq_one_letter_code
_entity_poly.pdbx_strand_id
1 'polypeptide(L)'
;MVEWKKILYRQQKNFPDNYVSKKYFLSGLTKNHSLRKYSFKDSIYGASRFTLQLNIIFFFYLGHYFIMNNLLSLYSLIIINIVVPITAIFIYWTEEGQNFTTHLTQVAMQALFCCCLTYAVSPILRTLGREIDTDSIYIASGLFFSLSIIFHDFGLSSPIVNMNFIIPTIFVNMQTLKNVIHGPWDEATVNKE
;
A
#
# COMPACT_ATOMS: atom_id res chain seq x y z
N MET A 1 -44.19 43.72 -15.97
CA MET A 1 -43.36 43.90 -14.76
C MET A 1 -41.92 43.57 -15.12
N VAL A 2 -40.95 44.34 -14.63
CA VAL A 2 -39.52 44.06 -14.89
C VAL A 2 -39.11 42.85 -14.05
N GLU A 3 -38.61 41.79 -14.66
CA GLU A 3 -38.09 40.62 -13.95
C GLU A 3 -36.65 40.83 -13.48
N TRP A 4 -36.36 40.40 -12.24
CA TRP A 4 -35.00 40.34 -11.71
C TRP A 4 -34.16 39.30 -12.45
N LYS A 5 -32.91 39.63 -12.77
CA LYS A 5 -31.96 38.73 -13.47
C LYS A 5 -30.72 38.45 -12.62
N LYS A 6 -30.20 37.21 -12.65
CA LYS A 6 -28.95 36.86 -11.96
C LYS A 6 -27.75 37.38 -12.77
N ILE A 7 -27.31 38.61 -12.50
CA ILE A 7 -26.18 39.27 -13.18
C ILE A 7 -25.30 39.90 -12.10
N LEU A 8 -23.98 39.67 -12.16
CA LEU A 8 -23.06 40.07 -11.08
C LEU A 8 -22.84 41.59 -10.98
N TYR A 9 -22.74 42.29 -12.12
CA TYR A 9 -22.25 43.67 -12.17
C TYR A 9 -23.23 44.69 -12.79
N ARG A 10 -24.49 44.31 -13.04
CA ARG A 10 -25.48 45.21 -13.62
C ARG A 10 -26.47 45.66 -12.56
N GLN A 11 -26.51 46.96 -12.31
CA GLN A 11 -27.47 47.57 -11.40
C GLN A 11 -28.91 47.41 -11.92
N GLN A 12 -29.81 46.92 -11.07
CA GLN A 12 -31.23 46.73 -11.39
C GLN A 12 -32.07 47.68 -10.56
N LYS A 13 -32.44 48.83 -11.14
CA LYS A 13 -33.12 49.95 -10.44
C LYS A 13 -34.38 49.58 -9.65
N ASN A 14 -35.07 48.49 -10.02
CA ASN A 14 -36.33 48.08 -9.41
C ASN A 14 -36.17 47.12 -8.22
N PHE A 15 -34.94 46.73 -7.87
CA PHE A 15 -34.66 45.76 -6.81
C PHE A 15 -33.49 46.25 -5.94
N PRO A 16 -33.57 46.13 -4.60
CA PRO A 16 -32.45 46.48 -3.73
C PRO A 16 -31.28 45.50 -3.92
N ASP A 17 -30.06 45.93 -3.60
CA ASP A 17 -28.83 45.15 -3.84
C ASP A 17 -28.83 43.77 -3.16
N ASN A 18 -29.53 43.64 -2.02
CA ASN A 18 -29.65 42.39 -1.27
C ASN A 18 -30.80 41.48 -1.75
N TYR A 19 -31.50 41.85 -2.82
CA TYR A 19 -32.63 41.08 -3.32
C TYR A 19 -32.19 39.91 -4.19
N VAL A 20 -32.62 38.71 -3.83
CA VAL A 20 -32.52 37.50 -4.65
C VAL A 20 -33.94 36.98 -4.91
N SER A 21 -34.28 36.77 -6.18
CA SER A 21 -35.62 36.28 -6.52
C SER A 21 -35.87 34.86 -5.96
N LYS A 22 -37.09 34.59 -5.51
CA LYS A 22 -37.52 33.26 -5.03
C LYS A 22 -37.32 32.15 -6.08
N LYS A 23 -37.41 32.50 -7.37
CA LYS A 23 -37.21 31.60 -8.51
C LYS A 23 -35.77 31.09 -8.61
N TYR A 24 -34.77 31.94 -8.36
CA TYR A 24 -33.35 31.60 -8.49
C TYR A 24 -32.66 31.25 -7.17
N PHE A 25 -33.28 31.55 -6.02
CA PHE A 25 -32.69 31.33 -4.70
C PHE A 25 -32.30 29.85 -4.46
N LEU A 26 -33.17 28.92 -4.86
CA LEU A 26 -32.94 27.47 -4.69
C LEU A 26 -32.58 26.76 -5.99
N SER A 27 -32.61 27.43 -7.14
CA SER A 27 -32.43 26.79 -8.45
C SER A 27 -31.02 26.25 -8.68
N GLY A 28 -30.03 26.72 -7.91
CA GLY A 28 -28.65 26.24 -7.94
C GLY A 28 -28.32 25.19 -6.90
N LEU A 29 -29.28 24.79 -6.04
CA LEU A 29 -29.04 23.77 -5.03
C LEU A 29 -29.05 22.39 -5.68
N THR A 30 -27.86 21.84 -5.89
CA THR A 30 -27.68 20.43 -6.22
C THR A 30 -27.46 19.65 -4.93
N LYS A 31 -28.33 18.68 -4.64
CA LYS A 31 -28.05 17.69 -3.58
C LYS A 31 -27.23 16.57 -4.19
N ASN A 32 -26.25 16.05 -3.45
CA ASN A 32 -25.58 14.79 -3.80
C ASN A 32 -24.87 14.80 -5.16
N HIS A 33 -24.32 15.95 -5.57
CA HIS A 33 -23.62 16.11 -6.86
C HIS A 33 -22.47 15.08 -7.06
N SER A 34 -21.86 14.60 -5.97
CA SER A 34 -20.77 13.63 -5.98
C SER A 34 -21.15 12.28 -5.32
N LEU A 35 -22.44 11.92 -5.25
CA LEU A 35 -22.87 10.69 -4.61
C LEU A 35 -22.53 9.48 -5.49
N ARG A 36 -21.47 8.75 -5.13
CA ARG A 36 -21.16 7.43 -5.69
C ARG A 36 -22.01 6.38 -4.97
N LYS A 37 -22.87 5.68 -5.71
CA LYS A 37 -23.61 4.52 -5.21
C LYS A 37 -22.72 3.29 -5.38
N TYR A 38 -22.30 2.68 -4.28
CA TYR A 38 -21.55 1.44 -4.31
C TYR A 38 -22.51 0.25 -4.26
N SER A 39 -22.29 -0.75 -5.11
CA SER A 39 -23.00 -2.02 -5.00
C SER A 39 -22.47 -2.80 -3.80
N PHE A 40 -23.27 -3.73 -3.27
CA PHE A 40 -22.85 -4.62 -2.18
C PHE A 40 -21.57 -5.41 -2.55
N LYS A 41 -21.46 -5.83 -3.81
CA LYS A 41 -20.26 -6.51 -4.33
C LYS A 41 -19.04 -5.60 -4.29
N ASP A 42 -19.19 -4.35 -4.74
CA ASP A 42 -18.12 -3.35 -4.72
C ASP A 42 -17.65 -3.06 -3.29
N SER A 43 -18.59 -3.05 -2.34
CA SER A 43 -18.28 -2.91 -0.91
C SER A 43 -17.51 -4.11 -0.38
N ILE A 44 -17.86 -5.34 -0.77
CA ILE A 44 -17.10 -6.55 -0.41
C ILE A 44 -15.68 -6.49 -0.98
N TYR A 45 -15.53 -6.11 -2.24
CA TYR A 45 -14.20 -5.98 -2.85
C TYR A 45 -13.35 -4.89 -2.21
N GLY A 46 -13.95 -3.77 -1.80
CA GLY A 46 -13.26 -2.73 -1.05
C GLY A 46 -12.83 -3.23 0.34
N ALA A 47 -13.73 -3.90 1.05
CA ALA A 47 -13.45 -4.46 2.37
C ALA A 47 -12.39 -5.58 2.33
N SER A 48 -12.41 -6.42 1.30
CA SER A 48 -11.43 -7.50 1.14
C SER A 48 -10.02 -6.96 0.88
N ARG A 49 -9.88 -5.88 0.08
CA ARG A 49 -8.59 -5.22 -0.16
C ARG A 49 -7.99 -4.62 1.10
N PHE A 50 -8.81 -3.94 1.90
CA PHE A 50 -8.39 -3.41 3.19
C PHE A 50 -7.97 -4.52 4.15
N THR A 51 -8.78 -5.57 4.23
CA THR A 51 -8.51 -6.74 5.07
C THR A 51 -7.24 -7.45 4.62
N LEU A 52 -6.98 -7.55 3.32
CA LEU A 52 -5.77 -8.14 2.76
C LEU A 52 -4.52 -7.34 3.13
N GLN A 53 -4.57 -6.00 3.08
CA GLN A 53 -3.47 -5.14 3.56
C GLN A 53 -3.15 -5.38 5.04
N LEU A 54 -4.17 -5.52 5.90
CA LEU A 54 -3.96 -5.82 7.32
C LEU A 54 -3.39 -7.22 7.56
N ASN A 55 -3.91 -8.23 6.84
CA ASN A 55 -3.41 -9.60 6.95
C ASN A 55 -1.95 -9.71 6.52
N ILE A 56 -1.52 -8.93 5.52
CA ILE A 56 -0.13 -8.92 5.06
C ILE A 56 0.83 -8.46 6.17
N ILE A 57 0.45 -7.45 6.94
CA ILE A 57 1.23 -6.99 8.09
C ILE A 57 1.34 -8.10 9.14
N PHE A 58 0.23 -8.78 9.43
CA PHE A 58 0.22 -9.90 10.37
C PHE A 58 1.11 -11.06 9.90
N PHE A 59 0.97 -11.48 8.64
CA PHE A 59 1.79 -12.54 8.06
C PHE A 59 3.27 -12.19 8.03
N PHE A 60 3.63 -10.90 7.86
CA PHE A 60 5.01 -10.47 7.94
C PHE A 60 5.60 -10.72 9.34
N TYR A 61 4.93 -10.27 10.40
CA TYR A 61 5.41 -10.52 11.78
C TYR A 61 5.43 -12.00 12.13
N LEU A 62 4.45 -12.76 11.65
CA LEU A 62 4.39 -14.19 11.81
C LEU A 62 5.58 -14.89 11.10
N GLY A 63 5.88 -14.49 9.86
CA GLY A 63 7.04 -14.97 9.11
C GLY A 63 8.36 -14.64 9.79
N HIS A 64 8.50 -13.41 10.31
CA HIS A 64 9.65 -12.99 11.12
C HIS A 64 9.83 -13.85 12.37
N TYR A 65 8.75 -14.09 13.12
CA TYR A 65 8.77 -14.96 14.29
C TYR A 65 9.23 -16.38 13.93
N PHE A 66 8.73 -16.94 12.82
CA PHE A 66 9.14 -18.26 12.37
C PHE A 66 10.61 -18.34 11.93
N ILE A 67 11.14 -17.28 11.28
CA ILE A 67 12.56 -17.19 10.95
C ILE A 67 13.42 -17.15 12.21
N MET A 68 13.06 -16.29 13.17
CA MET A 68 13.86 -16.10 14.39
C MET A 68 13.95 -17.37 15.25
N ASN A 69 12.93 -18.22 15.20
CA ASN A 69 12.91 -19.52 15.91
C ASN A 69 13.49 -20.67 15.08
N ASN A 70 14.10 -20.40 13.92
CA ASN A 70 14.62 -21.41 12.99
C ASN A 70 13.58 -22.46 12.55
N LEU A 71 12.28 -22.15 12.66
CA LEU A 71 11.18 -23.04 12.28
C LEU A 71 10.96 -23.07 10.77
N LEU A 72 11.37 -22.01 10.07
CA LEU A 72 11.14 -21.83 8.65
C LEU A 72 12.42 -21.39 7.95
N SER A 73 12.84 -22.16 6.96
CA SER A 73 14.02 -21.83 6.16
C SER A 73 13.72 -20.67 5.21
N LEU A 74 14.69 -19.77 5.02
CA LEU A 74 14.63 -18.66 4.08
C LEU A 74 14.12 -19.07 2.68
N TYR A 75 14.59 -20.22 2.19
CA TYR A 75 14.24 -20.72 0.87
C TYR A 75 12.74 -20.98 0.70
N SER A 76 12.08 -21.47 1.75
CA SER A 76 10.63 -21.72 1.72
C SER A 76 9.82 -20.42 1.57
N LEU A 77 10.26 -19.33 2.19
CA LEU A 77 9.64 -18.02 2.06
C LEU A 77 9.81 -17.42 0.67
N ILE A 78 11.00 -17.58 0.07
CA ILE A 78 11.26 -17.14 -1.31
C ILE A 78 10.35 -17.90 -2.28
N ILE A 79 10.21 -19.22 -2.10
CA ILE A 79 9.31 -20.04 -2.93
C ILE A 79 7.86 -19.59 -2.80
N ILE A 80 7.37 -19.38 -1.57
CA ILE A 80 5.99 -18.91 -1.34
C ILE A 80 5.77 -17.55 -2.02
N ASN A 81 6.71 -16.61 -1.91
CA ASN A 81 6.62 -15.29 -2.53
C ASN A 81 6.67 -15.31 -4.06
N ILE A 82 7.17 -16.39 -4.69
CA ILE A 82 7.15 -16.56 -6.16
C ILE A 82 5.89 -17.30 -6.60
N VAL A 83 5.53 -18.38 -5.91
CA VAL A 83 4.41 -19.25 -6.31
C VAL A 83 3.08 -18.52 -6.17
N VAL A 84 2.84 -17.81 -5.06
CA VAL A 84 1.58 -17.10 -4.82
C VAL A 84 1.24 -16.09 -5.94
N PRO A 85 2.12 -15.14 -6.32
CA PRO A 85 1.80 -14.21 -7.40
C PRO A 85 1.68 -14.89 -8.77
N ILE A 86 2.44 -15.95 -9.05
CA ILE A 86 2.27 -16.72 -10.30
C ILE A 86 0.87 -17.36 -10.35
N THR A 87 0.42 -17.96 -9.25
CA THR A 87 -0.93 -18.55 -9.19
C THR A 87 -2.02 -17.47 -9.32
N ALA A 88 -1.83 -16.29 -8.74
CA ALA A 88 -2.78 -15.17 -8.87
C ALA A 88 -2.85 -14.66 -10.32
N ILE A 89 -1.70 -14.53 -11.01
CA ILE A 89 -1.63 -14.17 -12.44
C ILE A 89 -2.33 -15.23 -13.29
N PHE A 90 -2.14 -16.52 -12.97
CA PHE A 90 -2.77 -17.62 -13.70
C PHE A 90 -4.30 -17.62 -13.55
N ILE A 91 -4.81 -17.41 -12.33
CA ILE A 91 -6.25 -17.27 -12.09
C ILE A 91 -6.80 -16.07 -12.86
N TYR A 92 -6.12 -14.92 -12.80
CA TYR A 92 -6.52 -13.72 -13.53
C TYR A 92 -6.52 -13.93 -15.05
N TRP A 93 -5.54 -14.66 -15.58
CA TRP A 93 -5.47 -15.03 -17.00
C TRP A 93 -6.67 -15.86 -17.45
N THR A 94 -7.18 -16.76 -16.59
CA THR A 94 -8.35 -17.58 -16.92
C THR A 94 -9.66 -16.79 -16.98
N GLU A 95 -9.74 -15.65 -16.29
CA GLU A 95 -10.96 -14.83 -16.21
C GLU A 95 -11.00 -13.69 -17.25
N GLU A 96 -9.87 -13.05 -17.58
CA GLU A 96 -9.82 -11.91 -18.51
C GLU A 96 -8.68 -12.01 -19.54
N GLY A 97 -9.01 -12.49 -20.75
CA GLY A 97 -8.02 -12.74 -21.82
C GLY A 97 -7.49 -11.52 -22.58
N GLN A 98 -8.13 -10.33 -22.51
CA GLN A 98 -7.73 -9.16 -23.31
C GLN A 98 -6.89 -8.09 -22.56
N ASN A 99 -7.09 -7.91 -21.26
CA ASN A 99 -6.34 -6.92 -20.44
C ASN A 99 -5.10 -7.52 -19.74
N PHE A 100 -4.79 -8.79 -20.00
CA PHE A 100 -3.72 -9.50 -19.30
C PHE A 100 -2.33 -8.86 -19.48
N THR A 101 -2.02 -8.35 -20.67
CA THR A 101 -0.70 -7.77 -20.99
C THR A 101 -0.45 -6.45 -20.24
N THR A 102 -1.47 -5.63 -20.04
CA THR A 102 -1.34 -4.38 -19.29
C THR A 102 -1.19 -4.65 -17.79
N HIS A 103 -1.91 -5.63 -17.25
CA HIS A 103 -1.75 -6.03 -15.86
C HIS A 103 -0.40 -6.71 -15.59
N LEU A 104 0.09 -7.55 -16.51
CA LEU A 104 1.44 -8.12 -16.41
C LEU A 104 2.53 -7.05 -16.43
N THR A 105 2.44 -6.06 -17.31
CA THR A 105 3.45 -4.99 -17.37
C THR A 105 3.44 -4.12 -16.11
N GLN A 106 2.26 -3.87 -15.52
CA GLN A 106 2.12 -3.21 -14.22
C GLN A 106 2.77 -4.01 -13.08
N VAL A 107 2.46 -5.32 -12.97
CA VAL A 107 3.06 -6.20 -11.96
C VAL A 107 4.57 -6.26 -12.13
N ALA A 108 5.06 -6.43 -13.36
CA ALA A 108 6.48 -6.50 -13.66
C ALA A 108 7.21 -5.19 -13.35
N MET A 109 6.64 -4.03 -13.71
CA MET A 109 7.22 -2.73 -13.36
C MET A 109 7.27 -2.53 -11.85
N GLN A 110 6.21 -2.91 -11.12
CA GLN A 110 6.17 -2.77 -9.66
C GLN A 110 7.19 -3.71 -8.97
N ALA A 111 7.32 -4.95 -9.45
CA ALA A 111 8.32 -5.89 -8.97
C ALA A 111 9.75 -5.39 -9.25
N LEU A 112 10.01 -4.93 -10.47
CA LEU A 112 11.30 -4.34 -10.86
C LEU A 112 11.64 -3.13 -9.98
N PHE A 113 10.69 -2.21 -9.81
CA PHE A 113 10.86 -1.04 -8.96
C PHE A 113 11.20 -1.45 -7.51
N CYS A 114 10.48 -2.42 -6.96
CA CYS A 114 10.72 -2.92 -5.60
C CYS A 114 12.10 -3.58 -5.48
N CYS A 115 12.51 -4.41 -6.45
CA CYS A 115 13.83 -5.03 -6.47
C CYS A 115 14.95 -4.00 -6.56
N CYS A 116 14.84 -3.01 -7.45
CA CYS A 116 15.81 -1.94 -7.62
C CYS A 116 15.93 -1.08 -6.36
N LEU A 117 14.80 -0.68 -5.78
CA LEU A 117 14.77 0.11 -4.54
C LEU A 117 15.38 -0.68 -3.38
N THR A 118 15.05 -1.97 -3.27
CA THR A 118 15.59 -2.81 -2.21
C THR A 118 17.09 -3.01 -2.37
N TYR A 119 17.59 -3.21 -3.60
CA TYR A 119 19.02 -3.29 -3.86
C TYR A 119 19.76 -2.00 -3.51
N ALA A 120 19.18 -0.84 -3.87
CA ALA A 120 19.76 0.46 -3.56
C ALA A 120 19.80 0.76 -2.06
N VAL A 121 18.76 0.35 -1.32
CA VAL A 121 18.62 0.61 0.12
C VAL A 121 19.30 -0.47 0.99
N SER A 122 19.59 -1.64 0.42
CA SER A 122 20.29 -2.77 1.07
C SER A 122 21.56 -2.38 1.84
N PRO A 123 22.55 -1.66 1.26
CA PRO A 123 23.76 -1.30 2.01
C PRO A 123 23.47 -0.41 3.21
N ILE A 124 22.51 0.52 3.07
CA ILE A 124 22.09 1.44 4.14
C ILE A 124 21.42 0.66 5.28
N LEU A 125 20.53 -0.28 4.96
CA LEU A 125 19.88 -1.13 5.95
C LEU A 125 20.89 -2.03 6.67
N ARG A 126 21.91 -2.53 5.96
CA ARG A 126 22.96 -3.36 6.56
C ARG A 126 23.82 -2.56 7.54
N THR A 127 24.20 -1.33 7.18
CA THR A 127 25.01 -0.48 8.08
C THR A 127 24.18 -0.03 9.28
N LEU A 128 22.94 0.41 9.04
CA LEU A 128 22.05 0.90 10.08
C LEU A 128 21.61 -0.23 11.03
N GLY A 129 21.33 -1.42 10.49
CA GLY A 129 20.91 -2.59 11.26
C GLY A 129 21.97 -3.13 12.22
N ARG A 130 23.26 -2.87 11.97
CA ARG A 130 24.33 -3.21 12.91
C ARG A 130 24.32 -2.32 14.15
N GLU A 131 23.94 -1.06 14.00
CA GLU A 131 23.96 -0.05 15.07
C GLU A 131 22.68 -0.01 15.90
N ILE A 132 21.53 -0.41 15.33
CA ILE A 132 20.21 -0.30 15.98
C ILE A 132 19.81 -1.56 16.76
N ASP A 133 19.19 -1.38 17.93
CA ASP A 133 18.64 -2.44 18.77
C ASP A 133 17.37 -3.10 18.20
N THR A 134 17.13 -4.36 18.58
CA THR A 134 16.00 -5.16 18.09
C THR A 134 14.63 -4.54 18.41
N ASP A 135 14.49 -3.86 19.55
CA ASP A 135 13.23 -3.23 19.95
C ASP A 135 12.89 -2.03 19.06
N SER A 136 13.90 -1.21 18.73
CA SER A 136 13.78 -0.10 17.80
C SER A 136 13.40 -0.55 16.39
N ILE A 137 13.82 -1.74 15.98
CA ILE A 137 13.44 -2.37 14.71
C ILE A 137 11.94 -2.68 14.68
N TYR A 138 11.38 -3.24 15.77
CA TYR A 138 9.93 -3.49 15.84
C TYR A 138 9.14 -2.18 15.76
N ILE A 139 9.57 -1.13 16.45
CA ILE A 139 8.95 0.20 16.40
C ILE A 139 9.02 0.79 14.99
N ALA A 140 10.20 0.75 14.35
CA ALA A 140 10.40 1.25 13.00
C ALA A 140 9.53 0.50 11.97
N SER A 141 9.47 -0.83 12.07
CA SER A 141 8.61 -1.65 11.20
C SER A 141 7.12 -1.30 11.36
N GLY A 142 6.64 -1.13 12.60
CA GLY A 142 5.27 -0.71 12.88
C GLY A 142 4.94 0.67 12.30
N LEU A 143 5.90 1.60 12.34
CA LEU A 143 5.75 2.91 11.73
C LEU A 143 5.67 2.82 10.20
N PHE A 144 6.55 2.04 9.55
CA PHE A 144 6.50 1.82 8.10
C PHE A 144 5.19 1.15 7.65
N PHE A 145 4.67 0.19 8.42
CA PHE A 145 3.37 -0.43 8.12
C PHE A 145 2.20 0.53 8.34
N SER A 146 2.26 1.39 9.36
CA SER A 146 1.26 2.44 9.57
C SER A 146 1.27 3.44 8.41
N LEU A 147 2.46 3.83 7.97
CA LEU A 147 2.66 4.70 6.80
C LEU A 147 2.12 4.02 5.53
N SER A 148 2.36 2.72 5.38
CA SER A 148 1.84 1.91 4.28
C SER A 148 0.32 1.90 4.26
N ILE A 149 -0.36 1.71 5.40
CA ILE A 149 -1.83 1.78 5.47
C ILE A 149 -2.34 3.17 5.06
N ILE A 150 -1.69 4.25 5.50
CA ILE A 150 -2.12 5.63 5.22
C ILE A 150 -1.98 5.99 3.74
N PHE A 151 -0.89 5.57 3.08
CA PHE A 151 -0.62 5.91 1.68
C PHE A 151 -1.09 4.86 0.66
N HIS A 152 -1.60 3.73 1.12
CA HIS A 152 -2.10 2.69 0.21
C HIS A 152 -3.42 3.12 -0.45
N ASP A 153 -3.46 3.07 -1.79
CA ASP A 153 -4.69 3.30 -2.53
C ASP A 153 -5.60 2.05 -2.49
N PHE A 154 -6.66 2.13 -1.69
CA PHE A 154 -7.68 1.08 -1.58
C PHE A 154 -8.75 1.15 -2.68
N GLY A 155 -8.61 2.04 -3.67
CA GLY A 155 -9.54 2.19 -4.78
C GLY A 155 -9.70 0.90 -5.59
N LEU A 156 -10.93 0.58 -6.01
CA LEU A 156 -11.29 -0.64 -6.75
C LEU A 156 -10.60 -0.79 -8.12
N SER A 157 -10.14 0.32 -8.70
CA SER A 157 -9.42 0.36 -9.98
C SER A 157 -7.92 0.08 -9.86
N SER A 158 -7.37 0.06 -8.65
CA SER A 158 -5.97 -0.26 -8.42
C SER A 158 -5.73 -1.78 -8.50
N PRO A 159 -4.66 -2.27 -9.15
CA PRO A 159 -4.31 -3.69 -9.13
C PRO A 159 -4.01 -4.17 -7.70
N ILE A 160 -4.47 -5.38 -7.34
CA ILE A 160 -4.33 -5.98 -5.99
C ILE A 160 -2.91 -6.56 -5.81
N VAL A 161 -1.89 -5.80 -6.19
CA VAL A 161 -0.51 -6.27 -6.21
C VAL A 161 0.21 -5.62 -5.05
N ASN A 162 0.22 -6.33 -3.93
CA ASN A 162 0.76 -5.85 -2.69
C ASN A 162 2.18 -6.41 -2.48
N MET A 163 3.18 -5.70 -3.01
CA MET A 163 4.60 -6.06 -2.93
C MET A 163 5.25 -5.62 -1.60
N ASN A 164 4.46 -5.42 -0.53
CA ASN A 164 4.95 -4.92 0.76
C ASN A 164 5.83 -5.93 1.54
N PHE A 165 6.01 -7.16 1.05
CA PHE A 165 6.81 -8.20 1.74
C PHE A 165 8.30 -8.15 1.43
N ILE A 166 8.73 -7.60 0.29
CA ILE A 166 10.12 -7.75 -0.18
C ILE A 166 11.10 -6.99 0.73
N ILE A 167 10.81 -5.71 1.00
CA ILE A 167 11.68 -4.84 1.82
C ILE A 167 11.77 -5.35 3.27
N PRO A 168 10.66 -5.69 3.94
CA PRO A 168 10.72 -6.17 5.32
C PRO A 168 11.35 -7.57 5.45
N THR A 169 11.16 -8.48 4.48
CA THR A 169 11.78 -9.83 4.50
C THR A 169 13.29 -9.76 4.36
N ILE A 170 13.81 -8.85 3.53
CA ILE A 170 15.25 -8.63 3.40
C ILE A 170 15.81 -7.97 4.67
N PHE A 171 15.07 -7.03 5.26
CA PHE A 171 15.45 -6.40 6.52
C PHE A 171 15.59 -7.41 7.66
N VAL A 172 14.65 -8.34 7.79
CA VAL A 172 14.71 -9.44 8.78
C VAL A 172 15.91 -10.36 8.54
N ASN A 173 16.20 -10.70 7.28
CA ASN A 173 17.39 -11.50 6.97
C ASN A 173 18.69 -10.76 7.22
N MET A 174 18.71 -9.43 7.14
CA MET A 174 19.88 -8.66 7.56
C MET A 174 20.09 -8.72 9.08
N GLN A 175 19.05 -9.03 9.86
CA GLN A 175 19.17 -9.16 11.30
C GLN A 175 19.94 -10.43 11.72
N THR A 176 19.86 -11.51 10.95
CA THR A 176 20.67 -12.72 11.23
C THR A 176 22.17 -12.44 11.05
N LEU A 177 22.53 -11.48 10.20
CA LEU A 177 23.92 -11.02 10.04
C LEU A 177 24.45 -10.27 11.27
N LYS A 178 23.59 -9.77 12.16
CA LYS A 178 24.00 -9.14 13.43
C LYS A 178 24.53 -10.16 14.43
N ASN A 179 24.17 -11.44 14.26
CA ASN A 179 24.68 -12.53 15.11
C ASN A 179 26.09 -12.97 14.70
N VAL A 180 26.64 -12.46 13.59
CA VAL A 180 27.98 -12.77 13.09
C VAL A 180 28.91 -11.57 13.35
N ILE A 181 29.85 -11.76 14.27
CA ILE A 181 30.88 -10.78 14.63
C ILE A 181 32.09 -11.04 13.75
N HIS A 182 32.45 -10.08 12.89
CA HIS A 182 33.63 -10.17 12.04
C HIS A 182 34.83 -9.50 12.72
N GLY A 183 35.86 -10.27 13.05
CA GLY A 183 37.17 -9.78 13.43
C GLY A 183 38.08 -9.59 12.20
N PRO A 184 39.27 -8.99 12.35
CA PRO A 184 40.22 -8.81 11.25
C PRO A 184 40.74 -10.12 10.65
N TRP A 185 40.59 -11.25 11.35
CA TRP A 185 41.12 -12.55 10.94
C TRP A 185 40.13 -13.73 11.09
N ASP A 186 39.00 -13.57 11.80
CA ASP A 186 38.05 -14.66 12.08
C ASP A 186 36.60 -14.16 12.17
N GLU A 187 35.63 -15.05 11.95
CA GLU A 187 34.20 -14.80 12.15
C GLU A 187 33.67 -15.60 13.35
N ALA A 188 32.94 -14.95 14.25
CA ALA A 188 32.31 -15.58 15.41
C ALA A 188 30.80 -15.45 15.33
N THR A 189 30.08 -16.57 15.45
CA THR A 189 28.61 -16.61 15.47
C THR A 189 28.11 -16.71 16.91
N VAL A 190 27.31 -15.75 17.36
CA VAL A 190 26.65 -15.81 18.68
C VAL A 190 25.43 -16.73 18.58
N ASN A 191 25.60 -18.00 18.92
CA ASN A 191 24.49 -18.93 19.07
C ASN A 191 23.75 -18.61 20.39
N LYS A 192 22.47 -18.28 20.30
CA LYS A 192 21.59 -18.25 21.49
C LYS A 192 21.24 -19.69 21.82
N GLU A 193 21.64 -20.13 23.02
CA GLU A 193 21.19 -21.40 23.62
C GLU A 193 19.67 -21.43 23.80
#